data_AF-A0A453L211-F1
#
_entry.id   AF-A0A453L211-F1
#
_cell.length_a   1.000
_cell.length_b   1.000
_cell.length_c   1.000
_cell.angle_alpha   90.00
_cell.angle_beta   90.00
_cell.angle_gamma   90.00
#
_symmetry.space_group_name_H-M   'P 1'
#
loop_
_entity.id
_entity.type
_entity.pdbx_description
1 polymer ?
#
loop_
_entity_poly.entity_id
_entity_poly.type
_entity_poly.pdbx_seq_one_letter_code
_entity_poly.pdbx_strand_id
1 'polypeptide(L)'
;LQNPSRMEAKALPLSHFRARAGSPLLLSAEASSAARKGSGAPGRSRASRYDAGAPPSRAGRGGVWKRDDPEDSPRRTGMTGVPKLNPKFSTKRAGTSKVPIINFEVSHHRAVAAVRLLRADKGKAFVDLLNEKANDSGENEMGYVERTLGFSTRHLDDRDIRLVTVIVAGTVRWKRYIDYLIMSLCSEEKVFSNMEPLLLQILRIGFFEILKLNVPAYAVVDENVRLAKVALRPGAGNMVNAILRKLLLLKETDSLPLPNIEGDDRAQARALSIIYSHPVWMVRRWIRFLGKEEALKLMNWNNSDPYFSLRVNTTNGYTRDDLVNRLEDLQVHYEKSIMDEFVRIREGMQAVLQAGLLKEGMCAVQDESAGFVVSVVDPQPGETIMDCCAAPGGKTLFMASRLAGQGEG
;
A
#
# COMPACT_ATOMS: atom_id res chain seq x y z
N LEU A 1 11.63 -21.29 62.85
CA LEU A 1 10.15 -21.20 63.01
C LEU A 1 9.65 -20.08 62.12
N GLN A 2 8.85 -20.45 61.11
CA GLN A 2 7.87 -19.69 60.31
C GLN A 2 8.35 -18.44 59.51
N ASN A 3 8.54 -18.53 58.20
CA ASN A 3 7.63 -18.47 57.02
C ASN A 3 7.27 -17.03 56.55
N PRO A 4 7.52 -16.66 55.27
CA PRO A 4 7.31 -15.33 54.72
C PRO A 4 5.92 -15.16 54.06
N SER A 5 5.25 -14.03 54.33
CA SER A 5 3.95 -13.67 53.75
C SER A 5 4.10 -12.70 52.58
N ARG A 6 3.70 -13.19 51.40
CA ARG A 6 3.14 -12.52 50.21
C ARG A 6 3.12 -10.97 50.21
N MET A 7 3.90 -10.37 49.30
CA MET A 7 3.58 -9.06 48.73
C MET A 7 2.55 -9.24 47.61
N GLU A 8 1.30 -8.89 47.89
CA GLU A 8 0.28 -8.63 46.87
C GLU A 8 0.49 -7.24 46.28
N ALA A 9 0.71 -7.17 44.97
CA ALA A 9 0.75 -5.92 44.21
C ALA A 9 -0.65 -5.30 44.17
N LYS A 10 -0.82 -4.16 44.85
CA LYS A 10 -2.02 -3.32 44.75
C LYS A 10 -2.07 -2.65 43.37
N ALA A 11 -3.13 -2.95 42.63
CA ALA A 11 -3.51 -2.27 41.41
C ALA A 11 -3.85 -0.79 41.68
N LEU A 12 -3.30 0.11 40.87
CA LEU A 12 -3.71 1.51 40.74
C LEU A 12 -4.65 1.65 39.53
N PRO A 13 -5.73 2.45 39.60
CA PRO A 13 -6.73 2.53 38.55
C PRO A 13 -6.27 3.47 37.42
N LEU A 14 -6.20 2.94 36.19
CA LEU A 14 -6.06 3.72 34.96
C LEU A 14 -7.44 4.24 34.53
N SER A 15 -7.78 5.47 34.92
CA SER A 15 -8.83 6.25 34.27
C SER A 15 -8.22 7.16 33.20
N HIS A 16 -8.88 7.20 32.04
CA HIS A 16 -8.62 8.04 30.86
C HIS A 16 -7.58 7.56 29.83
N PHE A 17 -7.90 6.44 29.15
CA PHE A 17 -7.53 6.27 27.74
C PHE A 17 -8.80 6.06 26.92
N ARG A 18 -9.18 7.07 26.11
CA ARG A 18 -10.20 6.92 25.07
C ARG A 18 -9.66 5.97 23.99
N ALA A 19 -10.24 4.79 23.89
CA ALA A 19 -9.96 3.83 22.83
C ALA A 19 -10.30 4.44 21.45
N ARG A 20 -9.32 4.46 20.54
CA ARG A 20 -9.56 4.62 19.10
C ARG A 20 -10.01 3.25 18.56
N ALA A 21 -11.21 3.21 17.97
CA ALA A 21 -11.73 2.04 17.27
C ALA A 21 -10.96 1.82 15.96
N GLY A 22 -10.43 0.61 15.73
CA GLY A 22 -9.75 0.24 14.49
C GLY A 22 -8.55 -0.70 14.61
N SER A 23 -8.53 -1.64 15.55
CA SER A 23 -7.51 -2.70 15.61
C SER A 23 -8.15 -4.06 15.31
N PRO A 24 -7.63 -4.89 14.39
CA PRO A 24 -8.10 -6.26 14.22
C PRO A 24 -7.70 -7.10 15.44
N LEU A 25 -8.72 -7.54 16.17
CA LEU A 25 -8.81 -8.70 17.08
C LEU A 25 -7.49 -9.41 17.46
N LEU A 26 -7.11 -9.25 18.74
CA LEU A 26 -6.25 -10.19 19.48
C LEU A 26 -7.02 -11.51 19.67
N LEU A 27 -6.54 -12.60 19.06
CA LEU A 27 -6.97 -13.96 19.38
C LEU A 27 -6.07 -14.51 20.49
N SER A 28 -6.55 -14.46 21.74
CA SER A 28 -6.04 -15.28 22.84
C SER A 28 -6.67 -16.67 22.76
N ALA A 29 -5.86 -17.69 22.47
CA ALA A 29 -6.27 -19.09 22.58
C ALA A 29 -6.01 -19.56 24.03
N GLU A 30 -7.04 -19.58 24.86
CA GLU A 30 -7.02 -20.35 26.11
C GLU A 30 -7.60 -21.74 25.87
N ALA A 31 -6.73 -22.74 26.00
CA ALA A 31 -7.12 -24.14 26.07
C ALA A 31 -7.60 -24.46 27.49
N SER A 32 -8.85 -24.91 27.65
CA SER A 32 -9.31 -25.62 28.85
C SER A 32 -10.61 -26.39 28.59
N SER A 33 -10.57 -27.71 28.77
CA SER A 33 -11.63 -28.58 29.31
C SER A 33 -11.26 -30.03 28.95
N ALA A 34 -10.62 -30.77 29.86
CA ALA A 34 -11.25 -31.56 30.92
C ALA A 34 -11.97 -32.81 30.40
N ALA A 35 -11.34 -33.95 30.72
CA ALA A 35 -11.80 -35.30 30.44
C ALA A 35 -13.18 -35.60 31.08
N ARG A 36 -14.05 -36.29 30.34
CA ARG A 36 -15.03 -37.21 30.92
C ARG A 36 -15.33 -38.37 29.97
N LYS A 37 -15.24 -39.57 30.53
CA LYS A 37 -15.50 -40.89 29.95
C LYS A 37 -16.98 -41.06 29.58
N GLY A 38 -17.25 -41.81 28.52
CA GLY A 38 -18.58 -42.31 28.18
C GLY A 38 -18.53 -43.34 27.05
N SER A 39 -18.55 -44.61 27.44
CA SER A 39 -18.56 -45.82 26.61
C SER A 39 -19.82 -45.97 25.74
N GLY A 40 -19.67 -46.50 24.52
CA GLY A 40 -20.79 -47.04 23.74
C GLY A 40 -20.48 -47.25 22.26
N ALA A 41 -20.21 -48.50 21.87
CA ALA A 41 -20.28 -49.01 20.50
C ALA A 41 -21.43 -50.05 20.44
N PRO A 42 -21.81 -50.66 19.29
CA PRO A 42 -21.45 -50.40 17.88
C PRO A 42 -22.68 -50.39 16.93
N GLY A 43 -22.48 -50.06 15.63
CA GLY A 43 -23.54 -50.28 14.62
C GLY A 43 -23.29 -49.86 13.17
N ARG A 44 -22.58 -50.72 12.42
CA ARG A 44 -22.71 -51.07 10.98
C ARG A 44 -22.71 -50.01 9.84
N SER A 45 -21.66 -50.15 9.01
CA SER A 45 -21.62 -50.25 7.52
C SER A 45 -22.23 -49.12 6.67
N ARG A 46 -21.51 -48.55 5.69
CA ARG A 46 -21.14 -49.27 4.45
C ARG A 46 -19.94 -48.60 3.75
N ALA A 47 -19.01 -49.43 3.33
CA ALA A 47 -17.82 -49.11 2.55
C ALA A 47 -18.14 -48.88 1.06
N SER A 48 -17.29 -48.09 0.40
CA SER A 48 -16.86 -48.38 -0.97
C SER A 48 -15.36 -48.13 -1.07
N ARG A 49 -14.66 -49.14 -1.58
CA ARG A 49 -13.20 -49.28 -1.73
C ARG A 49 -12.75 -48.53 -2.97
N TYR A 50 -11.49 -48.07 -3.02
CA TYR A 50 -10.45 -48.69 -3.86
C TYR A 50 -9.07 -48.15 -3.43
N ASP A 51 -8.11 -49.06 -3.43
CA ASP A 51 -6.82 -49.03 -2.76
C ASP A 51 -5.68 -48.74 -3.78
N ALA A 52 -4.49 -48.55 -3.20
CA ALA A 52 -3.22 -48.10 -3.75
C ALA A 52 -2.61 -48.89 -4.93
N GLY A 53 -1.61 -48.27 -5.57
CA GLY A 53 -0.63 -48.97 -6.40
C GLY A 53 0.38 -48.06 -7.11
N ALA A 54 1.62 -48.06 -6.65
CA ALA A 54 2.84 -47.70 -7.40
C ALA A 54 3.82 -48.90 -7.29
N PRO A 55 4.97 -48.98 -8.00
CA PRO A 55 5.40 -48.52 -9.33
C PRO A 55 5.95 -49.74 -10.16
N PRO A 56 6.79 -49.63 -11.22
CA PRO A 56 8.24 -49.45 -11.02
C PRO A 56 9.00 -48.66 -12.13
N SER A 57 10.32 -48.56 -11.89
CA SER A 57 11.39 -47.78 -12.50
C SER A 57 11.87 -48.17 -13.91
N ARG A 58 12.54 -47.23 -14.60
CA ARG A 58 13.72 -47.53 -15.43
C ARG A 58 14.63 -46.32 -15.63
N ALA A 59 15.92 -46.60 -15.55
CA ALA A 59 17.06 -45.67 -15.55
C ALA A 59 17.54 -45.30 -16.96
N GLY A 60 18.30 -44.19 -17.05
CA GLY A 60 19.43 -44.13 -17.99
C GLY A 60 19.82 -42.76 -18.54
N ARG A 61 21.04 -42.34 -18.20
CA ARG A 61 21.95 -41.37 -18.87
C ARG A 61 21.63 -39.89 -18.60
N GLY A 62 22.51 -39.06 -18.04
CA GLY A 62 23.97 -38.98 -18.15
C GLY A 62 24.32 -37.84 -19.11
N GLY A 63 24.53 -36.63 -18.58
CA GLY A 63 24.78 -35.42 -19.38
C GLY A 63 25.26 -34.24 -18.53
N VAL A 64 26.59 -34.21 -18.34
CA VAL A 64 27.50 -33.07 -18.11
C VAL A 64 26.88 -31.69 -17.88
N TRP A 65 27.17 -31.10 -16.71
CA TRP A 65 27.07 -29.67 -16.46
C TRP A 65 28.13 -28.92 -17.29
N LYS A 66 27.70 -28.11 -18.26
CA LYS A 66 28.54 -27.06 -18.86
C LYS A 66 28.17 -25.72 -18.25
N ARG A 67 29.21 -25.00 -17.81
CA ARG A 67 29.19 -23.55 -17.60
C ARG A 67 29.25 -22.89 -18.97
N ASP A 68 28.43 -21.88 -19.21
CA ASP A 68 28.66 -20.91 -20.27
C ASP A 68 28.63 -19.50 -19.67
N ASP A 69 29.68 -18.76 -20.01
CA ASP A 69 30.00 -17.37 -19.69
C ASP A 69 29.09 -16.37 -20.46
N PRO A 70 29.12 -15.06 -20.13
CA PRO A 70 28.06 -14.12 -20.45
C PRO A 70 28.34 -13.38 -21.76
N GLU A 71 27.59 -13.69 -22.83
CA GLU A 71 27.32 -12.78 -23.95
C GLU A 71 26.34 -13.45 -24.91
N ASP A 72 25.03 -13.20 -24.76
CA ASP A 72 24.15 -13.01 -25.93
C ASP A 72 22.78 -12.45 -25.53
N SER A 73 22.37 -11.36 -26.19
CA SER A 73 21.07 -10.72 -25.99
C SER A 73 20.05 -11.26 -26.99
N PRO A 74 18.89 -11.81 -26.57
CA PRO A 74 17.87 -12.19 -27.53
C PRO A 74 17.05 -10.96 -27.95
N ARG A 75 17.14 -10.68 -29.25
CA ARG A 75 16.37 -9.71 -30.02
C ARG A 75 14.87 -9.88 -29.80
N ARG A 76 14.16 -8.78 -29.50
CA ARG A 76 12.69 -8.70 -29.44
C ARG A 76 12.09 -8.90 -30.83
N THR A 77 11.49 -10.05 -31.08
CA THR A 77 10.53 -10.27 -32.16
C THR A 77 9.19 -9.61 -31.78
N GLY A 78 8.77 -8.65 -32.59
CA GLY A 78 7.47 -7.98 -32.44
C GLY A 78 6.31 -8.93 -32.74
N MET A 79 5.34 -8.97 -31.83
CA MET A 79 3.99 -9.47 -32.13
C MET A 79 3.01 -8.31 -32.08
N THR A 80 2.54 -7.97 -33.26
CA THR A 80 1.42 -7.09 -33.56
C THR A 80 0.10 -7.76 -33.17
N GLY A 81 -0.75 -7.10 -32.38
CA GLY A 81 -2.08 -7.61 -32.06
C GLY A 81 -2.87 -6.74 -31.07
N VAL A 82 -3.21 -5.50 -31.45
CA VAL A 82 -4.19 -4.67 -30.73
C VAL A 82 -5.58 -4.96 -31.32
N PRO A 83 -6.63 -5.28 -30.52
CA PRO A 83 -7.98 -5.40 -31.05
C PRO A 83 -8.51 -4.04 -31.51
N LYS A 84 -8.89 -3.94 -32.79
CA LYS A 84 -9.54 -2.76 -33.37
C LYS A 84 -10.98 -2.64 -32.84
N LEU A 85 -11.27 -1.56 -32.12
CA LEU A 85 -12.63 -1.06 -31.92
C LEU A 85 -13.03 -0.23 -33.16
N ASN A 86 -14.21 -0.58 -33.72
CA ASN A 86 -14.95 -0.02 -34.87
C ASN A 86 -14.37 1.16 -35.70
N PRO A 87 -14.28 1.04 -37.04
CA PRO A 87 -13.77 2.09 -37.91
C PRO A 87 -14.90 2.85 -38.61
N LYS A 88 -15.24 4.07 -38.16
CA LYS A 88 -15.77 5.13 -39.04
C LYS A 88 -15.55 6.51 -38.41
N PHE A 89 -14.34 7.07 -38.54
CA PHE A 89 -14.17 8.52 -38.63
C PHE A 89 -12.90 8.82 -39.45
N SER A 90 -13.14 9.47 -40.58
CA SER A 90 -12.16 9.86 -41.59
C SER A 90 -11.15 10.86 -41.03
N THR A 91 -9.87 10.65 -41.35
CA THR A 91 -8.76 11.55 -41.05
C THR A 91 -8.78 12.80 -41.95
N LYS A 92 -9.06 13.96 -41.37
CA LYS A 92 -8.49 15.24 -41.80
C LYS A 92 -8.08 16.06 -40.58
N ARG A 93 -6.78 16.35 -40.48
CA ARG A 93 -6.21 17.34 -39.57
C ARG A 93 -6.65 18.73 -40.04
N ALA A 94 -7.34 19.46 -39.18
CA ALA A 94 -7.40 20.92 -39.17
C ALA A 94 -7.46 21.35 -37.71
N GLY A 95 -6.59 22.27 -37.31
CA GLY A 95 -6.48 22.76 -35.95
C GLY A 95 -7.76 23.45 -35.49
N THR A 96 -8.39 22.86 -34.49
CA THR A 96 -9.25 23.57 -33.54
C THR A 96 -8.86 23.02 -32.18
N SER A 97 -8.22 23.83 -31.34
CA SER A 97 -8.10 23.52 -29.92
C SER A 97 -9.52 23.42 -29.38
N LYS A 98 -10.05 22.20 -29.26
CA LYS A 98 -11.36 21.98 -28.65
C LYS A 98 -11.21 22.40 -27.21
N VAL A 99 -11.95 23.42 -26.79
CA VAL A 99 -12.04 23.77 -25.37
C VAL A 99 -12.49 22.51 -24.63
N PRO A 100 -11.70 22.02 -23.66
CA PRO A 100 -12.02 20.79 -22.95
C PRO A 100 -13.37 20.94 -22.24
N ILE A 101 -14.28 19.98 -22.45
CA ILE A 101 -15.56 19.96 -21.75
C ILE A 101 -15.31 19.39 -20.35
N ILE A 102 -15.29 20.28 -19.36
CA ILE A 102 -15.12 19.91 -17.95
C ILE A 102 -16.45 19.39 -17.42
N ASN A 103 -16.45 18.18 -16.85
CA ASN A 103 -17.65 17.63 -16.20
C ASN A 103 -17.63 17.91 -14.69
N PHE A 104 -18.44 18.88 -14.25
CA PHE A 104 -18.55 19.26 -12.84
C PHE A 104 -19.46 18.36 -12.00
N GLU A 105 -20.16 17.41 -12.60
CA GLU A 105 -21.07 16.50 -11.88
C GLU A 105 -20.32 15.37 -11.16
N VAL A 106 -19.06 15.12 -11.55
CA VAL A 106 -18.21 14.06 -11.02
C VAL A 106 -17.11 14.57 -10.11
N SER A 107 -16.69 13.72 -9.17
CA SER A 107 -15.52 14.00 -8.35
C SER A 107 -14.24 13.88 -9.17
N HIS A 108 -13.59 15.02 -9.38
CA HIS A 108 -12.37 15.14 -10.18
C HIS A 108 -11.18 14.38 -9.57
N HIS A 109 -10.99 14.41 -8.25
CA HIS A 109 -9.91 13.65 -7.60
C HIS A 109 -10.11 12.14 -7.74
N ARG A 110 -11.35 11.63 -7.66
CA ARG A 110 -11.62 10.19 -7.91
C ARG A 110 -11.42 9.80 -9.36
N ALA A 111 -11.81 10.66 -10.30
CA ALA A 111 -11.56 10.45 -11.72
C ALA A 111 -10.05 10.31 -12.01
N VAL A 112 -9.23 11.24 -11.50
CA VAL A 112 -7.77 11.17 -11.62
C VAL A 112 -7.21 9.92 -10.91
N ALA A 113 -7.67 9.61 -9.71
CA ALA A 113 -7.22 8.43 -8.97
C ALA A 113 -7.52 7.12 -9.72
N ALA A 114 -8.71 6.98 -10.31
CA ALA A 114 -9.11 5.79 -11.07
C ALA A 114 -8.19 5.59 -12.28
N VAL A 115 -7.84 6.68 -12.96
CA VAL A 115 -6.94 6.68 -14.10
C VAL A 115 -5.50 6.34 -13.69
N ARG A 116 -5.00 6.89 -12.57
CA ARG A 116 -3.68 6.52 -12.04
C ARG A 116 -3.61 5.04 -11.65
N LEU A 117 -4.64 4.51 -11.01
CA LEU A 117 -4.73 3.08 -10.67
C LEU A 117 -4.75 2.19 -11.91
N LEU A 118 -5.47 2.57 -12.97
CA LEU A 118 -5.43 1.86 -14.25
C LEU A 118 -4.02 1.82 -14.86
N ARG A 119 -3.27 2.92 -14.75
CA ARG A 119 -1.91 3.00 -15.25
C ARG A 119 -0.95 2.14 -14.42
N ALA A 120 -1.13 2.10 -13.11
CA ALA A 120 -0.37 1.23 -12.22
C ALA A 120 -0.59 -0.25 -12.55
N ASP A 121 -1.85 -0.68 -12.79
CA ASP A 121 -2.17 -2.05 -13.21
C ASP A 121 -1.58 -2.41 -14.59
N LYS A 122 -1.33 -1.41 -15.45
CA LYS A 122 -0.65 -1.58 -16.76
C LYS A 122 0.89 -1.57 -16.66
N GLY A 123 1.45 -1.58 -15.45
CA GLY A 123 2.89 -1.69 -15.23
C GLY A 123 3.65 -0.36 -15.26
N LYS A 124 2.98 0.80 -15.21
CA LYS A 124 3.68 2.06 -14.92
C LYS A 124 4.09 2.10 -13.45
N ALA A 125 5.30 2.60 -13.16
CA ALA A 125 5.76 2.69 -11.79
C ALA A 125 4.90 3.69 -11.01
N PHE A 126 4.59 3.36 -9.76
CA PHE A 126 3.80 4.21 -8.89
C PHE A 126 4.46 5.59 -8.67
N VAL A 127 5.79 5.62 -8.56
CA VAL A 127 6.57 6.86 -8.40
C VAL A 127 6.45 7.75 -9.63
N ASP A 128 6.45 7.18 -10.83
CA ASP A 128 6.26 7.94 -12.07
C ASP A 128 4.89 8.61 -12.07
N LEU A 129 3.86 7.97 -11.51
CA LEU A 129 2.50 8.55 -11.40
C LEU A 129 2.40 9.67 -10.36
N LEU A 130 3.32 9.73 -9.38
CA LEU A 130 3.35 10.79 -8.38
C LEU A 130 4.19 11.99 -8.81
N ASN A 131 5.23 11.76 -9.64
CA ASN A 131 6.25 12.74 -9.98
C ASN A 131 6.05 13.45 -11.34
N GLU A 132 4.87 13.37 -11.96
CA GLU A 132 4.57 13.99 -13.29
C GLU A 132 4.70 15.54 -13.36
N LYS A 133 5.19 16.20 -12.29
CA LYS A 133 5.65 17.59 -12.35
C LYS A 133 7.06 17.76 -12.96
N ALA A 134 7.85 16.69 -13.13
CA ALA A 134 9.28 16.81 -13.46
C ALA A 134 9.64 16.84 -14.96
N ASN A 135 8.72 16.61 -15.89
CA ASN A 135 8.96 16.77 -17.33
C ASN A 135 7.62 17.09 -18.03
N ASP A 136 7.37 18.35 -18.37
CA ASP A 136 6.41 18.80 -19.42
C ASP A 136 5.06 18.04 -19.54
N SER A 137 4.30 17.89 -18.45
CA SER A 137 3.20 16.91 -18.47
C SER A 137 1.97 17.16 -17.57
N GLY A 138 1.78 18.36 -17.02
CA GLY A 138 0.46 18.71 -16.44
C GLY A 138 -0.68 18.62 -17.47
N GLU A 139 -0.39 19.01 -18.72
CA GLU A 139 -1.30 18.85 -19.86
C GLU A 139 -1.49 17.37 -20.28
N ASN A 140 -0.51 16.51 -19.99
CA ASN A 140 -0.53 15.10 -20.39
C ASN A 140 -1.37 14.22 -19.45
N GLU A 141 -1.39 14.52 -18.14
CA GLU A 141 -2.25 13.80 -17.19
C GLU A 141 -3.73 14.09 -17.48
N MET A 142 -4.07 15.38 -17.64
CA MET A 142 -5.41 15.83 -18.00
C MET A 142 -5.84 15.28 -19.35
N GLY A 143 -4.96 15.32 -20.35
CA GLY A 143 -5.20 14.70 -21.66
C GLY A 143 -5.34 13.17 -21.56
N TYR A 144 -4.67 12.50 -20.63
CA TYR A 144 -4.84 11.05 -20.43
C TYR A 144 -6.16 10.72 -19.73
N VAL A 145 -6.58 11.53 -18.76
CA VAL A 145 -7.90 11.42 -18.12
C VAL A 145 -8.99 11.62 -19.16
N GLU A 146 -8.90 12.66 -19.99
CA GLU A 146 -9.85 12.92 -21.08
C GLU A 146 -9.90 11.76 -22.08
N ARG A 147 -8.75 11.25 -22.52
CA ARG A 147 -8.70 10.08 -23.43
C ARG A 147 -9.27 8.80 -22.80
N THR A 148 -9.18 8.65 -21.48
CA THR A 148 -9.58 7.43 -20.78
C THR A 148 -11.04 7.46 -20.37
N LEU A 149 -11.53 8.60 -19.87
CA LEU A 149 -12.87 8.76 -19.32
C LEU A 149 -13.85 9.44 -20.28
N GLY A 150 -13.36 10.07 -21.34
CA GLY A 150 -14.17 10.80 -22.32
C GLY A 150 -14.57 12.22 -21.90
N PHE A 151 -14.04 12.71 -20.78
CA PHE A 151 -14.26 14.09 -20.29
C PHE A 151 -13.02 14.63 -19.58
N SER A 152 -12.88 15.95 -19.56
CA SER A 152 -11.79 16.62 -18.88
C SER A 152 -12.15 16.93 -17.42
N THR A 153 -11.15 16.94 -16.54
CA THR A 153 -11.31 17.39 -15.16
C THR A 153 -10.96 18.86 -14.99
N ARG A 154 -11.36 19.51 -13.89
CA ARG A 154 -10.76 20.80 -13.51
C ARG A 154 -9.30 20.60 -13.08
N HIS A 155 -8.55 21.71 -13.04
CA HIS A 155 -7.25 21.71 -12.36
C HIS A 155 -7.45 21.37 -10.88
N LEU A 156 -6.67 20.42 -10.37
CA LEU A 156 -6.70 20.02 -8.98
C LEU A 156 -5.77 20.92 -8.17
N ASP A 157 -6.27 21.43 -7.04
CA ASP A 157 -5.42 22.14 -6.10
C ASP A 157 -4.53 21.16 -5.32
N ASP A 158 -3.59 21.68 -4.53
CA ASP A 158 -2.67 20.84 -3.75
C ASP A 158 -3.41 19.91 -2.76
N ARG A 159 -4.59 20.30 -2.27
CA ARG A 159 -5.39 19.47 -1.36
C ARG A 159 -5.96 18.27 -2.09
N ASP A 160 -6.55 18.49 -3.26
CA ASP A 160 -7.07 17.42 -4.11
C ASP A 160 -5.95 16.48 -4.57
N ILE A 161 -4.79 17.01 -4.97
CA ILE A 161 -3.63 16.19 -5.37
C ILE A 161 -3.16 15.30 -4.22
N ARG A 162 -3.11 15.82 -2.99
CA ARG A 162 -2.80 15.00 -1.81
C ARG A 162 -3.85 13.91 -1.59
N LEU A 163 -5.14 14.23 -1.72
CA LEU A 163 -6.20 13.24 -1.61
C LEU A 163 -6.08 12.15 -2.68
N VAL A 164 -5.76 12.51 -3.93
CA VAL A 164 -5.45 11.55 -4.99
C VAL A 164 -4.31 10.62 -4.56
N THR A 165 -3.20 11.17 -4.05
CA THR A 165 -2.05 10.37 -3.59
C THR A 165 -2.46 9.40 -2.49
N VAL A 166 -3.25 9.85 -1.49
CA VAL A 166 -3.74 8.99 -0.40
C VAL A 166 -4.64 7.87 -0.95
N ILE A 167 -5.58 8.19 -1.84
CA ILE A 167 -6.48 7.20 -2.45
C ILE A 167 -5.69 6.17 -3.27
N VAL A 168 -4.80 6.61 -4.16
CA VAL A 168 -4.04 5.70 -5.03
C VAL A 168 -3.08 4.85 -4.19
N ALA A 169 -2.28 5.46 -3.30
CA ALA A 169 -1.33 4.74 -2.45
C ALA A 169 -2.05 3.71 -1.56
N GLY A 170 -3.14 4.14 -0.92
CA GLY A 170 -3.91 3.30 -0.02
C GLY A 170 -4.67 2.18 -0.74
N THR A 171 -5.21 2.46 -1.92
CA THR A 171 -5.86 1.44 -2.76
C THR A 171 -4.85 0.40 -3.23
N VAL A 172 -3.63 0.80 -3.64
CA VAL A 172 -2.56 -0.15 -4.01
C VAL A 172 -2.13 -0.98 -2.79
N ARG A 173 -1.92 -0.33 -1.64
CA ARG A 173 -1.54 -0.97 -0.37
C ARG A 173 -2.54 -2.05 0.03
N TRP A 174 -3.84 -1.75 -0.02
CA TRP A 174 -4.92 -2.64 0.39
C TRP A 174 -5.55 -3.45 -0.75
N LYS A 175 -4.96 -3.43 -1.95
CA LYS A 175 -5.55 -3.96 -3.18
C LYS A 175 -6.02 -5.40 -3.04
N ARG A 176 -5.22 -6.28 -2.42
CA ARG A 176 -5.54 -7.71 -2.33
C ARG A 176 -6.69 -7.98 -1.35
N TYR A 177 -6.77 -7.24 -0.25
CA TYR A 177 -7.90 -7.31 0.68
C TYR A 177 -9.17 -6.77 0.02
N ILE A 178 -9.07 -5.62 -0.65
CA ILE A 178 -10.19 -5.00 -1.36
C ILE A 178 -10.71 -5.89 -2.50
N ASP A 179 -9.82 -6.45 -3.32
CA ASP A 179 -10.18 -7.37 -4.41
C ASP A 179 -10.92 -8.61 -3.88
N TYR A 180 -10.46 -9.17 -2.74
CA TYR A 180 -11.15 -10.27 -2.08
C TYR A 180 -12.58 -9.89 -1.68
N LEU A 181 -12.77 -8.73 -1.04
CA LEU A 181 -14.10 -8.28 -0.64
C LEU A 181 -15.00 -8.01 -1.85
N ILE A 182 -14.51 -7.32 -2.89
CA ILE A 182 -15.30 -7.08 -4.11
C ILE A 182 -15.75 -8.42 -4.70
N MET A 183 -14.83 -9.37 -4.83
CA MET A 183 -15.12 -10.71 -5.34
C MET A 183 -16.18 -11.43 -4.47
N SER A 184 -16.06 -11.39 -3.14
CA SER A 184 -17.04 -12.00 -2.23
C SER A 184 -18.41 -11.33 -2.25
N LEU A 185 -18.48 -10.05 -2.64
CA LEU A 185 -19.74 -9.30 -2.70
C LEU A 185 -20.45 -9.45 -4.05
N CYS A 186 -19.74 -9.81 -5.11
CA CYS A 186 -20.30 -10.21 -6.40
C CYS A 186 -21.13 -11.50 -6.28
N SER A 187 -22.15 -11.64 -7.14
CA SER A 187 -22.98 -12.86 -7.17
C SER A 187 -22.19 -14.10 -7.58
N GLU A 188 -21.21 -13.93 -8.48
CA GLU A 188 -20.35 -15.00 -9.00
C GLU A 188 -18.92 -14.49 -9.21
N GLU A 189 -17.93 -15.37 -9.08
CA GLU A 189 -16.51 -15.05 -9.30
C GLU A 189 -16.23 -14.58 -10.75
N LYS A 190 -17.00 -15.09 -11.72
CA LYS A 190 -16.92 -14.68 -13.13
C LYS A 190 -17.26 -13.20 -13.33
N VAL A 191 -18.14 -12.63 -12.50
CA VAL A 191 -18.50 -11.21 -12.57
C VAL A 191 -17.29 -10.35 -12.22
N PHE A 192 -16.54 -10.74 -11.19
CA PHE A 192 -15.30 -10.07 -10.82
C PHE A 192 -14.23 -10.23 -11.91
N SER A 193 -14.01 -11.46 -12.38
CA SER A 193 -12.95 -11.77 -13.36
C SER A 193 -13.14 -11.08 -14.71
N ASN A 194 -14.39 -10.88 -15.14
CA ASN A 194 -14.73 -10.22 -16.41
C ASN A 194 -15.09 -8.74 -16.23
N MET A 195 -14.89 -8.18 -15.04
CA MET A 195 -15.21 -6.79 -14.76
C MET A 195 -14.34 -5.85 -15.59
N GLU A 196 -14.93 -4.78 -16.12
CA GLU A 196 -14.17 -3.79 -16.86
C GLU A 196 -13.09 -3.15 -15.95
N PRO A 197 -11.85 -2.99 -16.44
CA PRO A 197 -10.75 -2.51 -15.60
C PRO A 197 -11.04 -1.18 -14.90
N LEU A 198 -11.70 -0.23 -15.58
CA LEU A 198 -12.04 1.08 -15.02
C LEU A 198 -13.11 0.98 -13.92
N LEU A 199 -14.14 0.15 -14.14
CA LEU A 199 -15.17 -0.11 -13.13
C LEU A 199 -14.57 -0.72 -11.87
N LEU A 200 -13.62 -1.64 -12.03
CA LEU A 200 -12.91 -2.24 -10.92
C LEU A 200 -12.09 -1.20 -10.13
N GLN A 201 -11.45 -0.23 -10.79
CA GLN A 201 -10.77 0.85 -10.05
C GLN A 201 -11.73 1.75 -9.29
N ILE A 202 -12.89 2.09 -9.87
CA ILE A 202 -13.91 2.90 -9.19
C ILE A 202 -14.42 2.17 -7.93
N LEU A 203 -14.69 0.87 -8.04
CA LEU A 203 -15.06 0.05 -6.87
C LEU A 203 -13.93 0.01 -5.84
N ARG A 204 -12.68 -0.22 -6.27
CA ARG A 204 -11.55 -0.25 -5.34
C ARG A 204 -11.38 1.07 -4.58
N ILE A 205 -11.56 2.20 -5.25
CA ILE A 205 -11.57 3.54 -4.62
C ILE A 205 -12.70 3.60 -3.58
N GLY A 206 -13.93 3.27 -3.96
CA GLY A 206 -15.07 3.29 -3.04
C GLY A 206 -14.89 2.38 -1.82
N PHE A 207 -14.33 1.18 -2.01
CA PHE A 207 -14.01 0.27 -0.90
C PHE A 207 -12.92 0.84 0.01
N PHE A 208 -11.84 1.38 -0.57
CA PHE A 208 -10.77 1.99 0.21
C PHE A 208 -11.29 3.19 1.03
N GLU A 209 -12.07 4.07 0.40
CA GLU A 209 -12.68 5.22 1.08
C GLU A 209 -13.60 4.78 2.23
N ILE A 210 -14.48 3.80 2.02
CA ILE A 210 -15.40 3.30 3.07
C ILE A 210 -14.65 2.60 4.20
N LEU A 211 -13.63 1.78 3.88
CA LEU A 211 -13.00 0.90 4.87
C LEU A 211 -11.83 1.56 5.61
N LYS A 212 -11.13 2.51 4.96
CA LYS A 212 -9.85 3.04 5.43
C LYS A 212 -9.82 4.55 5.58
N LEU A 213 -10.76 5.28 4.98
CA LEU A 213 -10.86 6.73 5.16
C LEU A 213 -12.11 7.10 5.96
N ASN A 214 -12.05 8.24 6.64
CA ASN A 214 -13.18 8.80 7.40
C ASN A 214 -14.07 9.68 6.51
N VAL A 215 -14.37 9.22 5.29
CA VAL A 215 -15.28 9.93 4.36
C VAL A 215 -16.72 9.49 4.62
N PRO A 216 -17.70 10.40 4.68
CA PRO A 216 -19.10 10.02 4.87
C PRO A 216 -19.56 9.01 3.82
N ALA A 217 -20.10 7.88 4.28
CA ALA A 217 -20.46 6.74 3.42
C ALA A 217 -21.39 7.11 2.27
N TYR A 218 -22.39 7.97 2.52
CA TYR A 218 -23.33 8.42 1.48
C TYR A 218 -22.63 9.19 0.36
N ALA A 219 -21.63 10.02 0.70
CA ALA A 219 -20.87 10.80 -0.27
C ALA A 219 -20.00 9.89 -1.14
N VAL A 220 -19.31 8.92 -0.51
CA VAL A 220 -18.52 7.91 -1.25
C VAL A 220 -19.39 7.16 -2.25
N VAL A 221 -20.55 6.66 -1.82
CA VAL A 221 -21.45 5.92 -2.71
C VAL A 221 -21.91 6.79 -3.87
N ASP A 222 -22.47 7.97 -3.57
CA ASP A 222 -23.06 8.83 -4.59
C ASP A 222 -22.02 9.32 -5.61
N GLU A 223 -20.85 9.75 -5.15
CA GLU A 223 -19.79 10.26 -6.03
C GLU A 223 -19.19 9.15 -6.91
N ASN A 224 -18.98 7.94 -6.37
CA ASN A 224 -18.48 6.80 -7.17
C ASN A 224 -19.55 6.30 -8.16
N VAL A 225 -20.84 6.34 -7.79
CA VAL A 225 -21.95 6.01 -8.69
C VAL A 225 -22.02 7.01 -9.84
N ARG A 226 -21.96 8.31 -9.55
CA ARG A 226 -21.93 9.37 -10.58
C ARG A 226 -20.74 9.20 -11.52
N LEU A 227 -19.54 8.97 -10.97
CA LEU A 227 -18.34 8.70 -11.77
C LEU A 227 -18.52 7.50 -12.70
N ALA A 228 -19.05 6.37 -12.21
CA ALA A 228 -19.26 5.18 -13.03
C ALA A 228 -20.32 5.37 -14.13
N LYS A 229 -21.38 6.15 -13.86
CA LYS A 229 -22.40 6.47 -14.88
C LYS A 229 -21.82 7.27 -16.03
N VAL A 230 -21.03 8.29 -15.72
CA VAL A 230 -20.44 9.20 -16.70
C VAL A 230 -19.27 8.53 -17.45
N ALA A 231 -18.38 7.85 -16.74
CA ALA A 231 -17.15 7.31 -17.33
C ALA A 231 -17.33 5.98 -18.07
N LEU A 232 -18.41 5.24 -17.80
CA LEU A 232 -18.70 3.96 -18.46
C LEU A 232 -20.09 3.93 -19.09
N ARG A 233 -21.13 3.70 -18.27
CA ARG A 233 -22.53 3.58 -18.70
C ARG A 233 -23.47 3.62 -17.48
N PRO A 234 -24.76 3.95 -17.65
CA PRO A 234 -25.72 3.97 -16.54
C PRO A 234 -25.77 2.68 -15.70
N GLY A 235 -25.70 1.51 -16.35
CA GLY A 235 -25.70 0.21 -15.67
C GLY A 235 -24.49 -0.02 -14.76
N ALA A 236 -23.33 0.58 -15.07
CA ALA A 236 -22.14 0.49 -14.22
C ALA A 236 -22.38 1.23 -12.89
N GLY A 237 -23.04 2.39 -12.93
CA GLY A 237 -23.45 3.11 -11.72
C GLY A 237 -24.38 2.30 -10.82
N ASN A 238 -25.32 1.54 -11.41
CA ASN A 238 -26.22 0.67 -10.64
C ASN A 238 -25.45 -0.45 -9.93
N MET A 239 -24.47 -1.06 -10.60
CA MET A 239 -23.61 -2.08 -10.00
C MET A 239 -22.76 -1.50 -8.85
N VAL A 240 -22.13 -0.33 -9.05
CA VAL A 240 -21.39 0.35 -7.98
C VAL A 240 -22.28 0.62 -6.78
N ASN A 241 -23.48 1.16 -7.00
CA ASN A 241 -24.43 1.44 -5.92
C ASN A 241 -24.80 0.17 -5.15
N ALA A 242 -25.12 -0.92 -5.86
CA ALA A 242 -25.50 -2.19 -5.24
C ALA A 242 -24.37 -2.78 -4.40
N ILE A 243 -23.15 -2.84 -4.94
CA ILE A 243 -21.99 -3.43 -4.25
C ILE A 243 -21.57 -2.57 -3.05
N LEU A 244 -21.47 -1.24 -3.20
CA LEU A 244 -21.07 -0.37 -2.08
C LEU A 244 -22.12 -0.32 -0.97
N ARG A 245 -23.43 -0.35 -1.29
CA ARG A 245 -24.48 -0.45 -0.27
C ARG A 245 -24.42 -1.79 0.48
N LYS A 246 -24.15 -2.89 -0.24
CA LYS A 246 -23.93 -4.20 0.39
C LYS A 246 -22.70 -4.17 1.31
N LEU A 247 -21.61 -3.53 0.89
CA LEU A 247 -20.42 -3.33 1.74
C LEU A 247 -20.74 -2.57 3.03
N LEU A 248 -21.50 -1.48 2.93
CA LEU A 248 -21.89 -0.69 4.11
C LEU A 248 -22.69 -1.51 5.11
N LEU A 249 -23.69 -2.26 4.64
CA LEU A 249 -24.49 -3.15 5.50
C LEU A 249 -23.61 -4.19 6.22
N LEU A 250 -22.68 -4.82 5.50
CA LEU A 250 -21.78 -5.83 6.07
C LEU A 250 -20.79 -5.20 7.07
N LYS A 251 -20.34 -3.96 6.81
CA LYS A 251 -19.48 -3.21 7.72
C LYS A 251 -20.23 -2.83 9.01
N GLU A 252 -21.47 -2.36 8.90
CA GLU A 252 -22.31 -1.97 10.05
C GLU A 252 -22.66 -3.16 10.95
N THR A 253 -22.79 -4.35 10.37
CA THR A 253 -23.11 -5.60 11.08
C THR A 253 -21.88 -6.42 11.47
N ASP A 254 -20.68 -5.88 11.27
CA ASP A 254 -19.38 -6.54 11.51
C ASP A 254 -19.30 -7.96 10.88
N SER A 255 -19.87 -8.11 9.68
CA SER A 255 -20.03 -9.37 8.97
C SER A 255 -19.27 -9.40 7.65
N LEU A 256 -18.21 -8.59 7.54
CA LEU A 256 -17.35 -8.57 6.36
C LEU A 256 -16.77 -9.97 6.11
N PRO A 257 -16.80 -10.46 4.85
CA PRO A 257 -16.18 -11.74 4.50
C PRO A 257 -14.71 -11.77 4.91
N LEU A 258 -14.29 -12.83 5.57
CA LEU A 258 -12.90 -13.09 5.93
C LEU A 258 -12.43 -14.39 5.28
N PRO A 259 -11.18 -14.45 4.80
CA PRO A 259 -10.63 -15.70 4.28
C PRO A 259 -10.44 -16.70 5.43
N ASN A 260 -10.73 -17.98 5.18
CA ASN A 260 -10.51 -19.02 6.18
C ASN A 260 -8.99 -19.18 6.45
N ILE A 261 -8.59 -19.06 7.72
CA ILE A 261 -7.20 -19.20 8.18
C ILE A 261 -6.87 -20.67 8.52
N GLU A 262 -7.84 -21.58 8.48
CA GLU A 262 -7.60 -22.99 8.77
C GLU A 262 -6.81 -23.71 7.67
N GLY A 263 -6.22 -24.85 8.03
CA GLY A 263 -5.48 -25.74 7.13
C GLY A 263 -3.97 -25.65 7.28
N ASP A 264 -3.26 -26.13 6.25
CA ASP A 264 -1.80 -26.19 6.22
C ASP A 264 -1.15 -24.79 6.21
N ASP A 265 0.17 -24.74 6.42
CA ASP A 265 0.93 -23.49 6.42
C ASP A 265 0.74 -22.68 5.12
N ARG A 266 0.50 -23.36 3.99
CA ARG A 266 0.25 -22.71 2.70
C ARG A 266 -1.12 -22.04 2.67
N ALA A 267 -2.17 -22.70 3.19
CA ALA A 267 -3.51 -22.14 3.33
C ALA A 267 -3.50 -20.94 4.27
N GLN A 268 -2.88 -21.08 5.45
CA GLN A 268 -2.68 -19.98 6.40
C GLN A 268 -1.99 -18.79 5.75
N ALA A 269 -0.89 -19.00 5.04
CA ALA A 269 -0.17 -17.92 4.37
C ALA A 269 -1.00 -17.25 3.26
N ARG A 270 -1.85 -18.00 2.54
CA ARG A 270 -2.78 -17.41 1.55
C ARG A 270 -3.83 -16.53 2.23
N ALA A 271 -4.43 -16.98 3.33
CA ALA A 271 -5.41 -16.20 4.08
C ALA A 271 -4.78 -14.90 4.63
N LEU A 272 -3.61 -15.01 5.27
CA LEU A 272 -2.87 -13.86 5.79
C LEU A 272 -2.44 -12.89 4.68
N SER A 273 -2.07 -13.40 3.51
CA SER A 273 -1.76 -12.57 2.34
C SER A 273 -2.94 -11.67 1.95
N ILE A 274 -4.17 -12.17 2.08
CA ILE A 274 -5.38 -11.42 1.78
C ILE A 274 -5.65 -10.41 2.89
N ILE A 275 -5.69 -10.84 4.15
CA ILE A 275 -6.03 -10.01 5.31
C ILE A 275 -5.10 -8.80 5.41
N TYR A 276 -3.80 -9.02 5.27
CA TYR A 276 -2.78 -7.98 5.37
C TYR A 276 -2.34 -7.43 4.01
N SER A 277 -3.00 -7.82 2.92
CA SER A 277 -2.72 -7.33 1.56
C SER A 277 -1.25 -7.41 1.10
N HIS A 278 -0.57 -8.51 1.43
CA HIS A 278 0.81 -8.78 1.01
C HIS A 278 0.87 -9.92 -0.02
N PRO A 279 1.91 -10.03 -0.87
CA PRO A 279 2.10 -11.21 -1.72
C PRO A 279 2.31 -12.48 -0.89
N VAL A 280 1.68 -13.59 -1.29
CA VAL A 280 1.78 -14.90 -0.58
C VAL A 280 3.23 -15.32 -0.33
N TRP A 281 4.12 -15.09 -1.30
CA TRP A 281 5.53 -15.45 -1.17
C TRP A 281 6.25 -14.64 -0.08
N MET A 282 5.88 -13.36 0.12
CA MET A 282 6.45 -12.52 1.18
C MET A 282 5.96 -12.97 2.55
N VAL A 283 4.65 -13.24 2.67
CA VAL A 283 4.07 -13.76 3.92
C VAL A 283 4.75 -15.06 4.34
N ARG A 284 4.90 -16.02 3.41
CA ARG A 284 5.62 -17.27 3.68
C ARG A 284 7.07 -17.03 4.08
N ARG A 285 7.74 -16.08 3.42
CA ARG A 285 9.12 -15.72 3.72
C ARG A 285 9.25 -15.15 5.14
N TRP A 286 8.39 -14.21 5.53
CA TRP A 286 8.42 -13.60 6.86
C TRP A 286 8.07 -14.58 7.96
N ILE A 287 7.03 -15.41 7.79
CA ILE A 287 6.69 -16.45 8.77
C ILE A 287 7.86 -17.40 9.00
N ARG A 288 8.57 -17.78 7.92
CA ARG A 288 9.73 -18.67 8.02
C ARG A 288 10.92 -18.04 8.73
N PHE A 289 11.20 -16.74 8.51
CA PHE A 289 12.39 -16.08 9.05
C PHE A 289 12.19 -15.45 10.43
N LEU A 290 10.99 -14.92 10.71
CA LEU A 290 10.68 -14.18 11.92
C LEU A 290 9.78 -14.96 12.89
N GLY A 291 9.15 -16.04 12.42
CA GLY A 291 8.04 -16.67 13.12
C GLY A 291 6.71 -15.98 12.82
N LYS A 292 5.60 -16.66 13.15
CA LYS A 292 4.24 -16.20 12.81
C LYS A 292 3.90 -14.87 13.50
N GLU A 293 4.16 -14.75 14.80
CA GLU A 293 3.78 -13.56 15.57
C GLU A 293 4.47 -12.28 15.07
N GLU A 294 5.79 -12.31 14.91
CA GLU A 294 6.56 -11.16 14.41
C GLU A 294 6.22 -10.84 12.94
N ALA A 295 5.94 -11.85 12.12
CA ALA A 295 5.46 -11.62 10.76
C ALA A 295 4.10 -10.89 10.75
N LEU A 296 3.17 -11.21 11.66
CA LEU A 296 1.91 -10.50 11.80
C LEU A 296 2.13 -9.04 12.21
N LYS A 297 3.02 -8.78 13.18
CA LYS A 297 3.39 -7.42 13.60
C LYS A 297 3.98 -6.61 12.44
N LEU A 298 4.91 -7.19 11.68
CA LEU A 298 5.50 -6.56 10.48
C LEU A 298 4.46 -6.25 9.41
N MET A 299 3.58 -7.22 9.10
CA MET A 299 2.53 -7.03 8.09
C MET A 299 1.52 -5.95 8.49
N ASN A 300 1.20 -5.85 9.77
CA ASN A 300 0.37 -4.79 10.30
C ASN A 300 1.08 -3.42 10.21
N TRP A 301 2.36 -3.37 10.61
CA TRP A 301 3.17 -2.15 10.55
C TRP A 301 3.33 -1.63 9.11
N ASN A 302 3.60 -2.50 8.13
CA ASN A 302 3.70 -2.14 6.71
C ASN A 302 2.42 -1.46 6.16
N ASN A 303 1.28 -1.74 6.80
CA ASN A 303 -0.02 -1.17 6.40
C ASN A 303 -0.45 0.05 7.22
N SER A 304 0.34 0.42 8.23
CA SER A 304 0.09 1.61 9.05
C SER A 304 0.34 2.89 8.27
N ASP A 305 -0.15 4.01 8.79
CA ASP A 305 0.07 5.30 8.16
C ASP A 305 1.56 5.68 8.22
N PRO A 306 2.14 6.09 7.07
CA PRO A 306 3.55 6.47 7.04
C PRO A 306 3.75 7.76 7.83
N TYR A 307 4.96 7.90 8.39
CA TYR A 307 5.45 9.17 8.91
C TYR A 307 6.55 9.69 7.99
N PHE A 308 6.77 11.00 8.02
CA PHE A 308 7.97 11.61 7.47
C PHE A 308 9.01 11.69 8.57
N SER A 309 10.25 11.37 8.24
CA SER A 309 11.38 11.68 9.09
C SER A 309 12.18 12.81 8.46
N LEU A 310 12.47 13.81 9.28
CA LEU A 310 13.19 15.02 8.93
C LEU A 310 14.55 14.97 9.62
N ARG A 311 15.62 15.00 8.83
CA ARG A 311 16.98 15.15 9.31
C ARG A 311 17.34 16.63 9.32
N VAL A 312 17.77 17.18 10.44
CA VAL A 312 18.33 18.53 10.50
C VAL A 312 19.65 18.61 9.73
N ASN A 313 19.91 19.77 9.13
CA ASN A 313 21.17 20.04 8.43
C ASN A 313 22.16 20.75 9.36
N THR A 314 23.00 19.97 10.03
CA THR A 314 24.02 20.48 10.95
C THR A 314 25.13 21.25 10.24
N THR A 315 25.39 20.98 8.95
CA THR A 315 26.38 21.73 8.15
C THR A 315 25.99 23.20 7.99
N ASN A 316 24.69 23.51 7.98
CA ASN A 316 24.19 24.88 7.92
C ASN A 316 24.08 25.52 9.32
N GLY A 317 24.60 24.87 10.36
CA GLY A 317 24.59 25.38 11.74
C GLY A 317 23.28 25.17 12.50
N TYR A 318 22.34 24.41 11.95
CA TYR A 318 21.08 24.10 12.64
C TYR A 318 21.21 22.91 13.58
N THR A 319 20.48 22.97 14.69
CA THR A 319 20.34 21.90 15.68
C THR A 319 18.95 21.28 15.64
N ARG A 320 18.78 20.09 16.21
CA ARG A 320 17.46 19.47 16.37
C ARG A 320 16.50 20.38 17.14
N ASP A 321 17.00 21.11 18.13
CA ASP A 321 16.17 22.01 18.92
C ASP A 321 15.69 23.22 18.09
N ASP A 322 16.50 23.73 17.16
CA ASP A 322 16.05 24.76 16.21
C ASP A 322 14.90 24.23 15.33
N LEU A 323 15.04 23.01 14.81
CA LEU A 323 13.99 22.38 14.01
C LEU A 323 12.72 22.15 14.83
N VAL A 324 12.86 21.70 16.07
CA VAL A 324 11.75 21.49 17.01
C VAL A 324 11.02 22.80 17.28
N ASN A 325 11.74 23.88 17.65
CA ASN A 325 11.15 25.19 17.88
C ASN A 325 10.36 25.66 16.66
N ARG A 326 10.91 25.44 15.46
CA ARG A 326 10.23 25.80 14.22
C ARG A 326 8.97 24.96 13.96
N LEU A 327 8.99 23.68 14.31
CA LEU A 327 7.79 22.83 14.20
C LEU A 327 6.71 23.25 15.21
N GLU A 328 7.10 23.69 16.41
CA GLU A 328 6.18 24.21 17.43
C GLU A 328 5.53 25.52 16.99
N ASP A 329 6.29 26.46 16.42
CA ASP A 329 5.77 27.69 15.81
C ASP A 329 4.73 27.41 14.72
N LEU A 330 4.97 26.36 13.92
CA LEU A 330 4.08 25.91 12.86
C LEU A 330 2.92 25.05 13.36
N GLN A 331 2.85 24.79 14.67
CA GLN A 331 1.86 23.92 15.31
C GLN A 331 1.84 22.50 14.72
N VAL A 332 3.01 22.01 14.29
CA VAL A 332 3.19 20.66 13.75
C VAL A 332 3.59 19.71 14.87
N HIS A 333 2.74 18.73 15.16
CA HIS A 333 3.07 17.68 16.11
C HIS A 333 4.25 16.83 15.62
N TYR A 334 5.20 16.57 16.50
CA TYR A 334 6.40 15.82 16.21
C TYR A 334 6.72 14.79 17.30
N GLU A 335 7.51 13.79 16.93
CA GLU A 335 8.11 12.81 17.84
C GLU A 335 9.63 12.88 17.69
N LYS A 336 10.38 13.04 18.79
CA LYS A 336 11.84 13.00 18.74
C LYS A 336 12.33 11.61 18.39
N SER A 337 13.32 11.54 17.51
CA SER A 337 13.99 10.28 17.18
C SER A 337 14.98 9.86 18.28
N ILE A 338 15.34 8.59 18.27
CA ILE A 338 16.51 8.08 18.98
C ILE A 338 17.83 8.60 18.39
N MET A 339 17.82 9.05 17.14
CA MET A 339 18.96 9.76 16.54
C MET A 339 18.85 11.25 16.80
N ASP A 340 19.93 11.88 17.23
CA ASP A 340 19.91 13.28 17.65
C ASP A 340 19.65 14.28 16.53
N GLU A 341 19.86 13.88 15.27
CA GLU A 341 19.61 14.73 14.10
C GLU A 341 18.21 14.58 13.51
N PHE A 342 17.37 13.69 14.05
CA PHE A 342 16.10 13.33 13.42
C PHE A 342 14.87 13.68 14.26
N VAL A 343 13.81 14.06 13.56
CA VAL A 343 12.47 14.28 14.09
C VAL A 343 11.45 13.60 13.16
N ARG A 344 10.44 12.94 13.74
CA ARG A 344 9.35 12.32 12.98
C ARG A 344 8.11 13.19 13.04
N ILE A 345 7.41 13.32 11.91
CA ILE A 345 6.10 13.96 11.82
C ILE A 345 5.13 13.04 11.08
N ARG A 346 3.91 12.91 11.60
CA ARG A 346 2.84 12.13 10.94
C ARG A 346 1.94 13.01 10.10
N GLU A 347 1.77 14.26 10.53
CA GLU A 347 0.91 15.27 9.94
C GLU A 347 1.69 16.58 9.83
N GLY A 348 1.15 17.57 9.11
CA GLY A 348 1.77 18.90 9.04
C GLY A 348 2.94 19.06 8.07
N MET A 349 3.30 18.04 7.27
CA MET A 349 4.36 18.16 6.25
C MET A 349 4.11 19.33 5.28
N GLN A 350 2.85 19.67 4.99
CA GLN A 350 2.52 20.82 4.15
C GLN A 350 2.96 22.16 4.79
N ALA A 351 2.78 22.31 6.11
CA ALA A 351 3.23 23.49 6.82
C ALA A 351 4.76 23.61 6.76
N VAL A 352 5.48 22.49 6.92
CA VAL A 352 6.94 22.42 6.76
C VAL A 352 7.38 22.87 5.37
N LEU A 353 6.69 22.40 4.32
CA LEU A 353 6.98 22.80 2.94
C LEU A 353 6.71 24.29 2.67
N GLN A 354 5.56 24.79 3.13
CA GLN A 354 5.14 26.19 2.92
C GLN A 354 6.00 27.18 3.70
N ALA A 355 6.44 26.79 4.89
CA ALA A 355 7.35 27.59 5.71
C ALA A 355 8.80 27.56 5.22
N GLY A 356 9.10 26.83 4.13
CA GLY A 356 10.39 26.90 3.46
C GLY A 356 11.51 26.05 4.07
N LEU A 357 11.26 25.28 5.13
CA LEU A 357 12.31 24.60 5.91
C LEU A 357 13.22 23.69 5.06
N LEU A 358 12.65 22.93 4.12
CA LEU A 358 13.44 22.11 3.19
C LEU A 358 14.20 22.97 2.17
N LYS A 359 13.58 24.05 1.71
CA LYS A 359 14.07 24.92 0.63
C LYS A 359 15.23 25.79 1.11
N GLU A 360 15.18 26.20 2.37
CA GLU A 360 16.21 26.94 3.10
C GLU A 360 17.34 26.01 3.57
N GLY A 361 17.19 24.69 3.39
CA GLY A 361 18.19 23.71 3.78
C GLY A 361 18.30 23.52 5.30
N MET A 362 17.27 23.87 6.07
CA MET A 362 17.23 23.64 7.52
C MET A 362 17.14 22.14 7.84
N CYS A 363 16.37 21.40 7.03
CA CYS A 363 16.24 19.96 7.15
C CYS A 363 16.04 19.29 5.79
N ALA A 364 16.18 17.97 5.76
CA ALA A 364 15.93 17.12 4.59
C ALA A 364 15.01 15.96 4.97
N VAL A 365 14.14 15.54 4.04
CA VAL A 365 13.34 14.32 4.24
C VAL A 365 14.23 13.11 4.05
N GLN A 366 14.45 12.35 5.11
CA GLN A 366 15.26 11.13 5.08
C GLN A 366 14.77 10.16 6.15
N ASP A 367 14.67 8.88 5.79
CA ASP A 367 14.35 7.83 6.77
C ASP A 367 15.50 7.62 7.78
N GLU A 368 15.16 7.40 9.03
CA GLU A 368 16.15 7.24 10.11
C GLU A 368 16.99 5.98 9.96
N SER A 369 16.43 4.90 9.39
CA SER A 369 17.21 3.71 9.07
C SER A 369 18.31 4.02 8.06
N ALA A 370 18.07 4.99 7.15
CA ALA A 370 19.11 5.49 6.27
C ALA A 370 20.15 6.33 7.01
N GLY A 371 19.76 7.03 8.09
CA GLY A 371 20.65 7.73 8.99
C GLY A 371 21.57 6.78 9.77
N PHE A 372 21.03 5.68 10.31
CA PHE A 372 21.80 4.68 11.04
C PHE A 372 22.95 4.09 10.22
N VAL A 373 22.76 3.90 8.91
CA VAL A 373 23.85 3.46 8.02
C VAL A 373 25.04 4.41 8.11
N VAL A 374 24.82 5.73 8.16
CA VAL A 374 25.89 6.72 8.26
C VAL A 374 26.55 6.71 9.63
N SER A 375 25.78 6.49 10.69
CA SER A 375 26.35 6.29 12.04
C SER A 375 27.23 5.03 12.13
N VAL A 376 26.93 3.98 11.36
CA VAL A 376 27.76 2.76 11.30
C VAL A 376 29.01 2.97 10.45
N VAL A 377 28.92 3.71 9.36
CA VAL A 377 30.08 4.07 8.53
C VAL A 377 31.04 5.00 9.30
N ASP A 378 30.49 5.89 10.14
CA ASP A 378 31.22 6.87 10.96
C ASP A 378 32.29 7.68 10.19
N PRO A 379 31.89 8.38 9.11
CA PRO A 379 32.81 9.12 8.25
C PRO A 379 33.60 10.20 9.01
N GLN A 380 34.92 10.20 8.89
CA GLN A 380 35.83 11.15 9.56
C GLN A 380 36.37 12.21 8.58
N PRO A 381 36.59 13.46 9.04
CA PRO A 381 37.25 14.49 8.24
C PRO A 381 38.61 14.01 7.71
N GLY A 382 38.86 14.23 6.43
CA GLY A 382 40.05 13.82 5.68
C GLY A 382 39.89 12.52 4.90
N GLU A 383 38.81 11.77 5.10
CA GLU A 383 38.57 10.50 4.41
C GLU A 383 38.01 10.70 2.99
N THR A 384 38.34 9.76 2.11
CA THR A 384 37.71 9.59 0.80
C THR A 384 36.67 8.49 0.89
N ILE A 385 35.42 8.80 0.58
CA ILE A 385 34.29 7.88 0.75
C ILE A 385 33.52 7.73 -0.55
N MET A 386 33.31 6.48 -0.98
CA MET A 386 32.57 6.16 -2.20
C MET A 386 31.17 5.63 -1.89
N ASP A 387 30.13 6.33 -2.35
CA ASP A 387 28.74 5.86 -2.33
C ASP A 387 28.35 5.24 -3.68
N CYS A 388 28.52 3.93 -3.81
CA CYS A 388 28.31 3.19 -5.05
C CYS A 388 26.88 3.31 -5.62
N CYS A 389 25.89 3.65 -4.77
CA CYS A 389 24.47 3.71 -5.14
C CYS A 389 23.85 5.01 -4.60
N ALA A 390 24.52 6.14 -4.89
CA ALA A 390 24.20 7.42 -4.28
C ALA A 390 22.76 7.88 -4.49
N ALA A 391 22.16 7.73 -5.68
CA ALA A 391 20.84 8.29 -6.01
C ALA A 391 19.73 7.76 -5.07
N PRO A 392 18.87 8.64 -4.48
CA PRO A 392 18.72 10.08 -4.73
C PRO A 392 19.67 11.03 -3.95
N GLY A 393 20.62 10.50 -3.18
CA GLY A 393 21.75 11.25 -2.58
C GLY A 393 21.66 11.46 -1.08
N GLY A 394 20.60 10.98 -0.42
CA GLY A 394 20.34 11.30 1.00
C GLY A 394 21.44 10.81 1.96
N LYS A 395 22.00 9.62 1.73
CA LYS A 395 23.12 9.08 2.52
C LYS A 395 24.42 9.80 2.19
N THR A 396 24.72 10.00 0.92
CA THR A 396 25.87 10.77 0.44
C THR A 396 25.92 12.16 1.08
N LEU A 397 24.81 12.90 1.05
CA LEU A 397 24.70 14.21 1.68
C LEU A 397 24.84 14.14 3.20
N PHE A 398 24.36 13.06 3.84
CA PHE A 398 24.56 12.90 5.28
C PHE A 398 26.04 12.63 5.61
N MET A 399 26.69 11.74 4.86
CA MET A 399 28.12 11.44 5.05
C MET A 399 28.96 12.70 4.81
N ALA A 400 28.67 13.46 3.75
CA ALA A 400 29.33 14.73 3.48
C ALA A 400 29.20 15.73 4.63
N SER A 401 28.04 15.77 5.30
CA SER A 401 27.83 16.66 6.46
C SER A 401 28.74 16.33 7.65
N ARG A 402 29.20 15.07 7.77
CA ARG A 402 30.12 14.62 8.82
C ARG A 402 31.59 14.88 8.48
N LEU A 403 31.93 14.98 7.19
CA LEU A 403 33.28 15.33 6.74
C LEU A 403 33.64 16.81 6.98
N ALA A 404 32.69 17.64 7.41
CA ALA A 404 32.87 19.07 7.70
C ALA A 404 33.53 19.88 6.56
N GLY A 405 33.30 19.47 5.30
CA GLY A 405 33.90 20.10 4.12
C GLY A 405 35.38 19.76 3.88
N GLN A 406 35.93 18.81 4.63
CA GLN A 406 37.33 18.37 4.53
C GLN A 406 37.42 16.92 4.00
N GLY A 407 36.84 16.62 2.84
CA GLY A 407 36.93 15.29 2.23
C GLY A 407 36.50 15.30 0.77
N GLU A 408 36.84 14.24 0.04
CA GLU A 408 36.48 14.05 -1.37
C GLU A 408 35.49 12.88 -1.50
N GLY A 409 34.46 13.04 -2.34
CA GLY A 409 33.36 12.08 -2.52
C GLY A 409 33.04 11.77 -3.97
#